data_AF-A0A736UP83-F1
#
_entry.id   AF-A0A736UP83-F1
#
_cell.length_a   1.000
_cell.length_b   1.000
_cell.length_c   1.000
_cell.angle_alpha   90.00
_cell.angle_beta   90.00
_cell.angle_gamma   90.00
#
_symmetry.space_group_name_H-M   'P 1'
#
loop_
_entity.id
_entity.type
_entity.pdbx_description
1 polymer ?
#
loop_
_entity_poly.entity_id
_entity_poly.type
_entity_poly.pdbx_seq_one_letter_code
_entity_poly.pdbx_strand_id
1 'polypeptide(L)'
;MIQDAFVRQRARQLYWQGYPPAEISRLMGINPNTIYAWKKRDQWDETPPVQRVTQSIDARLIQLTEKQNKTGGDFKEIDLLTRQLKKLHDGQPDATVTGKKGRAKKLKNHFTPEQIAAL
;
A
#
# COMPACT_ATOMS: atom_id res chain seq x y z
N MET A 1 5.64 -9.79 15.37
CA MET A 1 5.05 -9.10 16.53
C MET A 1 4.12 -7.99 16.03
N ILE A 2 3.11 -7.57 16.80
CA ILE A 2 2.18 -6.48 16.42
C ILE A 2 2.95 -5.18 16.08
N GLN A 3 4.10 -4.97 16.72
CA GLN A 3 4.99 -3.84 16.49
C GLN A 3 5.57 -3.78 15.06
N ASP A 4 5.83 -4.93 14.43
CA ASP A 4 6.39 -4.98 13.07
C ASP A 4 5.41 -4.45 12.02
N ALA A 5 4.11 -4.66 12.23
CA ALA A 5 3.07 -4.25 11.28
C ALA A 5 2.91 -2.72 11.25
N PHE A 6 2.86 -2.08 12.42
CA PHE A 6 2.78 -0.63 12.53
C PHE A 6 4.03 0.05 11.96
N VAL A 7 5.21 -0.46 12.30
CA VAL A 7 6.50 0.05 11.81
C VAL A 7 6.57 -0.07 10.28
N ARG A 8 6.19 -1.21 9.71
CA ARG A 8 6.14 -1.42 8.27
C ARG A 8 5.15 -0.49 7.57
N GLN A 9 3.97 -0.29 8.15
CA GLN A 9 2.96 0.64 7.60
C GLN A 9 3.48 2.08 7.61
N ARG A 10 4.13 2.51 8.70
CA ARG A 10 4.73 3.85 8.78
C ARG A 10 5.84 4.05 7.76
N ALA A 11 6.71 3.06 7.57
CA ALA A 11 7.74 3.10 6.53
C ALA A 11 7.14 3.24 5.12
N ARG A 12 6.06 2.51 4.84
CA ARG A 12 5.33 2.62 3.55
C ARG A 12 4.74 4.01 3.33
N GLN A 13 4.16 4.61 4.37
CA GLN A 13 3.61 5.97 4.29
C GLN A 13 4.69 7.01 3.99
N LEU A 14 5.84 6.93 4.67
CA LEU A 14 6.97 7.83 4.40
C LEU A 14 7.48 7.65 2.96
N TYR A 15 7.53 6.42 2.45
CA TYR A 15 7.88 6.18 1.06
C TYR A 15 6.94 6.89 0.08
N TRP A 16 5.62 6.79 0.31
CA TRP A 16 4.64 7.47 -0.53
C TRP A 16 4.62 8.99 -0.36
N GLN A 17 5.20 9.53 0.72
CA GLN A 17 5.47 10.96 0.88
C GLN A 17 6.72 11.43 0.10
N GLY A 18 7.44 10.52 -0.56
CA GLY A 18 8.61 10.83 -1.39
C GLY A 18 9.96 10.61 -0.73
N TYR A 19 10.00 10.11 0.51
CA TYR A 19 11.27 9.80 1.18
C TYR A 19 11.92 8.56 0.56
N PRO A 20 13.21 8.60 0.19
CA PRO A 20 13.91 7.42 -0.31
C PRO A 20 14.12 6.40 0.83
N PRO A 21 14.22 5.09 0.54
CA PRO A 21 14.41 4.05 1.57
C PRO A 21 15.59 4.29 2.52
N ALA A 22 16.67 4.92 2.05
CA ALA A 22 17.83 5.29 2.87
C ALA A 22 17.47 6.35 3.93
N GLU A 23 16.67 7.35 3.59
CA GLU A 23 16.24 8.39 4.54
C GLU A 23 15.21 7.83 5.52
N ILE A 24 14.30 6.97 5.06
CA ILE A 24 13.35 6.26 5.94
C ILE A 24 14.11 5.39 6.96
N SER A 25 15.18 4.71 6.52
CA SER A 25 16.06 3.93 7.40
C SER A 25 16.63 4.80 8.52
N ARG A 26 17.18 5.97 8.17
CA ARG A 26 17.73 6.93 9.13
C ARG A 26 16.68 7.47 10.10
N LEU A 27 15.51 7.88 9.59
CA LEU A 27 14.43 8.47 10.39
C LEU A 27 13.79 7.48 11.37
N MET A 28 13.70 6.21 10.99
CA MET A 28 13.00 5.19 11.78
C MET A 28 13.95 4.27 12.56
N GLY A 29 15.26 4.35 12.34
CA GLY A 29 16.23 3.44 12.95
C GLY A 29 16.10 1.98 12.48
N ILE A 30 15.59 1.77 11.27
CA ILE A 30 15.35 0.43 10.69
C ILE A 30 16.46 0.10 9.71
N ASN A 31 16.94 -1.14 9.69
CA ASN A 31 17.91 -1.60 8.70
C ASN A 31 17.39 -1.32 7.26
N PRO A 32 18.19 -0.67 6.39
CA PRO A 32 17.75 -0.30 5.04
C PRO A 32 17.35 -1.52 4.21
N ASN A 33 18.01 -2.67 4.37
CA ASN A 33 17.68 -3.91 3.66
C ASN A 33 16.26 -4.38 4.00
N THR A 34 15.81 -4.19 5.24
CA THR A 34 14.45 -4.51 5.67
C THR A 34 13.42 -3.64 4.93
N ILE A 35 13.70 -2.35 4.76
CA ILE A 35 12.82 -1.43 4.01
C ILE A 35 12.78 -1.80 2.53
N TYR A 36 13.92 -2.09 1.91
CA TYR A 36 13.97 -2.57 0.52
C TYR A 36 13.20 -3.90 0.35
N ALA A 37 13.31 -4.82 1.31
CA ALA A 37 12.57 -6.08 1.30
C ALA A 37 11.05 -5.84 1.41
N TRP A 38 10.60 -4.90 2.23
CA TRP A 38 9.18 -4.52 2.31
C TRP A 38 8.69 -3.87 1.03
N LYS A 39 9.42 -2.88 0.51
CA LYS A 39 9.13 -2.20 -0.76
C LYS A 39 8.92 -3.19 -1.90
N LYS A 40 9.82 -4.18 -2.00
CA LYS A 40 9.74 -5.23 -3.03
C LYS A 40 8.57 -6.19 -2.79
N ARG A 41 8.40 -6.69 -1.56
CA ARG A 41 7.38 -7.70 -1.23
C ARG A 41 5.96 -7.17 -1.36
N ASP A 42 5.72 -5.93 -0.95
CA ASP A 42 4.40 -5.29 -1.02
C ASP A 42 4.24 -4.40 -2.26
N GLN A 43 5.22 -4.41 -3.16
CA GLN A 43 5.18 -3.71 -4.44
C GLN A 43 4.79 -2.23 -4.29
N TRP A 44 5.46 -1.50 -3.38
CA TRP A 44 5.08 -0.12 -3.06
C TRP A 44 5.10 0.82 -4.26
N ASP A 45 5.96 0.55 -5.24
CA ASP A 45 6.03 1.31 -6.50
C ASP A 45 4.81 1.10 -7.39
N GLU A 46 4.28 -0.12 -7.39
CA GLU A 46 3.18 -0.55 -8.26
C GLU A 46 1.81 -0.12 -7.72
N THR A 47 1.74 0.29 -6.44
CA THR A 47 0.50 0.78 -5.84
C THR A 47 0.03 2.04 -6.58
N PRO A 48 -1.18 2.06 -7.19
CA PRO A 48 -1.67 3.25 -7.89
C PRO A 48 -1.87 4.45 -6.96
N PRO A 49 -1.65 5.70 -7.41
CA PRO A 49 -1.82 6.89 -6.59
C PRO A 49 -3.20 6.99 -5.92
N VAL A 50 -4.28 6.66 -6.65
CA VAL A 50 -5.64 6.63 -6.11
C VAL A 50 -5.73 5.70 -4.90
N GLN A 51 -5.18 4.48 -5.01
CA GLN A 51 -5.20 3.52 -3.92
C GLN A 51 -4.41 4.01 -2.69
N ARG A 52 -3.27 4.70 -2.90
CA ARG A 52 -2.45 5.28 -1.81
C ARG A 52 -3.23 6.38 -1.06
N VAL A 53 -3.91 7.24 -1.82
CA VAL A 53 -4.71 8.35 -1.28
C VAL A 53 -5.92 7.79 -0.54
N THR A 54 -6.66 6.85 -1.14
CA THR A 54 -7.80 6.17 -0.50
C THR A 54 -7.41 5.53 0.83
N GLN A 55 -6.32 4.77 0.89
CA GLN A 55 -5.84 4.18 2.15
C GLN A 55 -5.50 5.23 3.23
N SER A 56 -4.96 6.37 2.81
CA SER A 56 -4.61 7.45 3.74
C SER A 56 -5.86 8.17 4.26
N ILE A 57 -6.86 8.36 3.40
CA ILE A 57 -8.17 8.91 3.77
C ILE A 57 -8.87 7.98 4.77
N ASP A 58 -8.95 6.68 4.47
CA ASP A 58 -9.58 5.68 5.36
C ASP A 58 -8.93 5.67 6.75
N ALA A 59 -7.59 5.62 6.81
CA ALA A 59 -6.88 5.65 8.09
C ALA A 59 -7.18 6.91 8.90
N ARG A 60 -7.30 8.07 8.24
CA ARG A 60 -7.62 9.33 8.91
C ARG A 60 -9.08 9.37 9.38
N LEU A 61 -10.00 8.84 8.58
CA LEU A 61 -11.41 8.73 8.96
C LEU A 61 -11.57 7.88 10.22
N ILE A 62 -10.92 6.71 10.29
CA ILE A 62 -10.96 5.85 11.48
C ILE A 62 -10.52 6.62 12.72
N GLN A 63 -9.37 7.30 12.67
CA GLN A 63 -8.86 8.12 13.79
C GLN A 63 -9.85 9.21 14.22
N LEU A 64 -10.45 9.92 13.26
CA LEU A 64 -11.42 10.97 13.56
C LEU A 64 -12.69 10.39 14.16
N THR A 65 -13.17 9.24 13.68
CA THR A 65 -14.37 8.58 14.21
C THR A 65 -14.17 8.04 15.62
N GLU A 66 -12.97 7.55 15.95
CA GLU A 66 -12.63 7.02 17.28
C GLU A 66 -12.34 8.11 18.32
N LYS A 67 -12.08 9.35 17.89
CA LYS A 67 -11.83 10.48 18.79
C LYS A 67 -13.00 10.68 19.77
N GLN A 68 -12.75 10.63 21.09
CA GLN A 68 -13.80 10.78 22.11
C GLN A 68 -14.46 12.17 22.08
N ASN A 69 -13.66 13.24 22.18
CA ASN A 69 -14.14 14.62 22.23
C ASN A 69 -13.99 15.29 20.86
N LYS A 70 -14.96 15.05 19.97
CA LYS A 70 -14.97 15.65 18.63
C LYS A 70 -15.35 17.13 18.70
N THR A 71 -14.64 17.93 17.93
CA THR A 71 -14.88 19.36 17.71
C THR A 71 -15.68 19.55 16.42
N GLY A 72 -16.26 20.74 16.23
CA GLY A 72 -16.88 21.10 14.94
C GLY A 72 -15.93 20.98 13.75
N GLY A 73 -14.63 21.22 13.96
CA GLY A 73 -13.59 21.02 12.94
C GLY A 73 -13.43 19.56 12.54
N ASP A 74 -13.48 18.63 13.50
CA ASP A 74 -13.37 17.19 13.22
C ASP A 74 -14.57 16.70 12.39
N PHE A 75 -15.78 17.15 12.70
CA PHE A 75 -16.97 16.81 11.91
C PHE A 75 -16.86 17.32 10.47
N LYS A 76 -16.32 18.53 10.27
CA LYS A 76 -16.07 19.08 8.94
C LYS A 76 -14.98 18.31 8.19
N GLU A 77 -13.93 17.87 8.88
CA GLU A 77 -12.87 17.04 8.28
C GLU A 77 -13.43 15.69 7.82
N ILE A 78 -14.21 15.01 8.67
CA ILE A 78 -14.90 13.74 8.32
C ILE A 78 -15.76 13.92 7.07
N ASP A 79 -16.57 14.97 7.03
CA ASP A 79 -17.48 15.27 5.93
C ASP A 79 -16.72 15.55 4.62
N LEU A 80 -15.62 16.32 4.67
CA LEU A 80 -14.75 16.59 3.52
C LEU A 80 -14.06 15.32 3.01
N LEU A 81 -13.49 14.51 3.91
CA LEU A 81 -12.80 13.27 3.58
C LEU A 81 -13.76 12.24 2.97
N THR A 82 -14.97 12.13 3.51
CA THR A 82 -16.00 11.20 3.01
C THR A 82 -16.46 11.59 1.60
N ARG A 83 -16.63 12.90 1.32
CA ARG A 83 -16.91 13.38 -0.04
C ARG A 83 -15.76 13.11 -1.01
N GLN A 84 -14.52 13.28 -0.56
CA GLN A 84 -13.35 12.99 -1.38
C GLN A 84 -13.28 11.50 -1.73
N LEU A 85 -13.57 10.62 -0.77
CA LEU A 85 -13.62 9.19 -0.99
C LEU A 85 -14.69 8.81 -2.03
N LYS A 86 -15.90 9.39 -1.92
CA LYS A 86 -16.97 9.18 -2.91
C LYS A 86 -16.54 9.60 -4.32
N LYS A 87 -15.92 10.77 -4.47
CA LYS A 87 -15.40 11.25 -5.77
C LYS A 87 -14.35 10.32 -6.37
N LEU A 88 -13.47 9.75 -5.54
CA LEU A 88 -12.45 8.81 -5.99
C LEU A 88 -13.06 7.48 -6.46
N HIS A 89 -14.16 7.03 -5.84
CA HIS A 89 -14.91 5.86 -6.29
C HIS A 89 -15.71 6.12 -7.56
N ASP A 90 -16.50 7.20 -7.60
CA ASP A 90 -17.35 7.54 -8.75
C ASP A 90 -16.53 7.88 -10.01
N GLY A 91 -15.31 8.38 -9.84
CA GLY A 91 -14.38 8.72 -10.93
C GLY A 91 -13.54 7.54 -11.44
N GLN A 92 -13.63 6.36 -10.82
CA GLN A 92 -13.00 5.16 -11.36
C GLN A 92 -14.02 4.33 -12.14
N PRO A 93 -13.78 4.00 -13.43
CA PRO A 93 -14.53 2.91 -14.04
C PRO A 93 -14.24 1.64 -13.24
N ASP A 94 -15.29 0.93 -12.84
CA ASP A 94 -15.24 -0.29 -12.04
C ASP A 94 -14.04 -1.18 -12.42
N ALA A 95 -12.99 -1.13 -11.59
CA ALA A 95 -11.79 -1.94 -11.80
C ALA A 95 -12.02 -3.43 -11.49
N THR A 96 -13.26 -3.79 -11.14
CA THR A 96 -13.71 -5.17 -10.92
C THR A 96 -13.68 -6.04 -12.19
N VAL A 97 -13.41 -5.46 -13.37
CA VAL A 97 -13.27 -6.21 -14.64
C VAL A 97 -11.82 -6.45 -15.08
N THR A 98 -10.80 -5.85 -14.44
CA THR A 98 -9.40 -6.11 -14.83
C THR A 98 -8.60 -6.78 -13.73
N GLY A 99 -9.01 -8.01 -13.40
CA GLY A 99 -8.08 -9.02 -12.89
C GLY A 99 -6.96 -9.25 -13.91
N LYS A 100 -5.94 -8.39 -13.93
CA LYS A 100 -4.66 -8.70 -14.56
C LYS A 100 -4.08 -9.86 -13.78
N LYS A 101 -4.35 -11.08 -14.26
CA LYS A 101 -3.60 -12.29 -13.90
C LYS A 101 -2.13 -11.91 -13.92
N GLY A 102 -1.50 -11.86 -12.75
CA GLY A 102 -0.04 -11.74 -12.68
C GLY A 102 0.52 -12.82 -13.58
N ARG A 103 1.29 -12.44 -14.60
CA ARG A 103 2.00 -13.41 -15.43
C ARG A 103 2.84 -14.26 -14.47
N ALA A 104 2.52 -15.55 -14.36
CA ALA A 104 3.36 -16.49 -13.65
C ALA A 104 4.78 -16.35 -14.22
N LYS A 105 5.73 -15.96 -13.38
CA LYS A 105 7.14 -15.91 -13.76
C LYS A 105 7.53 -17.32 -14.18
N LYS A 106 7.93 -17.52 -15.44
CA LYS A 106 8.59 -18.76 -15.85
C LYS A 106 9.82 -18.94 -14.98
N LEU A 107 9.82 -20.00 -14.17
CA LEU A 107 11.00 -20.44 -13.44
C LEU A 107 12.08 -20.79 -14.47
N LYS A 108 13.27 -20.19 -14.35
CA LYS A 108 14.42 -20.64 -15.14
C LYS A 108 14.74 -22.07 -14.68
N ASN A 109 14.88 -23.00 -15.63
CA ASN A 109 15.14 -24.43 -15.42
C ASN A 109 13.92 -25.30 -15.03
N HIS A 110 12.73 -25.01 -15.56
CA HIS A 110 11.63 -25.97 -15.55
C HIS A 110 11.61 -26.75 -16.87
N PHE A 111 12.03 -28.02 -16.83
CA PHE A 111 11.93 -28.96 -17.95
C PHE A 111 10.57 -29.67 -17.89
N THR A 112 9.88 -29.78 -19.03
CA THR A 112 8.62 -30.52 -19.09
C THR A 112 8.89 -32.03 -19.00
N PRO A 113 7.91 -32.85 -18.55
CA PRO A 113 8.08 -34.31 -18.52
C PRO A 113 8.46 -34.89 -19.89
N GLU A 114 8.02 -34.26 -20.98
CA GLU A 114 8.37 -34.66 -22.35
C GLU A 114 9.86 -34.43 -22.66
N GLN A 115 10.49 -33.39 -22.08
CA GLN A 115 11.92 -33.12 -22.26
C GLN A 115 12.80 -34.07 -21.45
N ILE A 116 12.27 -34.63 -20.35
CA ILE A 116 12.95 -35.65 -19.54
C ILE A 116 12.91 -37.02 -20.24
N ALA A 117 11.84 -37.32 -20.97
CA ALA A 117 11.65 -38.60 -21.67
C ALA A 117 12.44 -38.74 -23.00
N ALA A 118 13.08 -37.66 -23.46
CA ALA A 118 13.84 -37.63 -24.72
C ALA A 118 15.37 -37.74 -24.51
N LEU A 119 15.83 -38.16 -23.33
CA LEU A 119 17.20 -38.56 -23.01
C LEU A 119 17.29 -40.09 -22.90
#